data_AF-A0A535VSQ8-F1
#
_entry.id   AF-A0A535VSQ8-F1
#
_cell.length_a   1.000
_cell.length_b   1.000
_cell.length_c   1.000
_cell.angle_alpha   90.00
_cell.angle_beta   90.00
_cell.angle_gamma   90.00
#
_symmetry.space_group_name_H-M   'P 1'
#
loop_
_entity.id
_entity.type
_entity.pdbx_description
1 polymer ?
#
loop_
_entity_poly.entity_id
_entity_poly.type
_entity_poly.pdbx_seq_one_letter_code
_entity_poly.pdbx_strand_id
1 'polypeptide(L)'
;MAQPALIVHGGAGPVPSSELADRQAAVERALDAGWSRITEGALAAAVAAVRHMEDEALLNAGIGACLNLDGEVELDAGAMEGSRQRAGGVACVRDVRHPIDAALAVMEDGRHVLLSGAGASRFARERGIEMCDPAIFITDRKRQELLQGADTVGAVARDSDGHLFVAVSTGGIKGKLPGRIGDSPIPGAGMYADDRHGAVCGTGQGEAFIRLSLAKLMVVELQHGMNPA
;
A
#
# COMPACT_ATOMS: atom_id res chain seq x y z
N MET A 1 0.61 -23.05 -17.04
CA MET A 1 -0.03 -21.90 -16.37
C MET A 1 0.10 -22.11 -14.87
N ALA A 2 0.60 -21.09 -14.19
CA ALA A 2 0.57 -21.03 -12.73
C ALA A 2 -0.88 -20.94 -12.23
N GLN A 3 -1.13 -21.38 -10.99
CA GLN A 3 -2.39 -21.09 -10.33
C GLN A 3 -2.40 -19.62 -9.89
N PRO A 4 -3.36 -18.80 -10.37
CA PRO A 4 -3.49 -17.42 -9.94
C PRO A 4 -3.83 -17.34 -8.45
N ALA A 5 -3.33 -16.31 -7.78
CA ALA A 5 -3.56 -16.05 -6.36
C ALA A 5 -3.57 -14.56 -6.07
N LEU A 6 -4.37 -14.15 -5.09
CA LEU A 6 -4.44 -12.79 -4.58
C LEU A 6 -4.57 -12.86 -3.05
N ILE A 7 -3.71 -12.13 -2.35
CA ILE A 7 -3.76 -11.97 -0.90
C ILE A 7 -3.88 -10.47 -0.64
N VAL A 8 -4.82 -10.08 0.23
CA VAL A 8 -5.09 -8.69 0.58
C VAL A 8 -5.11 -8.56 2.11
N HIS A 9 -4.60 -7.44 2.65
CA HIS A 9 -4.74 -7.11 4.06
C HIS A 9 -5.21 -5.66 4.26
N GLY A 10 -6.03 -5.44 5.30
CA GLY A 10 -6.49 -4.11 5.72
C GLY A 10 -5.66 -3.47 6.84
N GLY A 11 -4.62 -4.15 7.30
CA GLY A 11 -3.71 -3.66 8.34
C GLY A 11 -3.52 -4.63 9.51
N ALA A 12 -2.76 -4.20 10.51
CA ALA A 12 -2.47 -4.96 11.70
C ALA A 12 -2.61 -4.08 12.95
N GLY A 13 -3.20 -4.65 13.99
CA GLY A 13 -3.38 -3.97 15.26
C GLY A 13 -4.70 -4.32 15.92
N PRO A 14 -4.96 -3.77 17.11
CA PRO A 14 -6.23 -3.97 17.79
C PRO A 14 -7.36 -3.28 17.01
N VAL A 15 -8.35 -4.06 16.60
CA VAL A 15 -9.59 -3.57 16.00
C VAL A 15 -10.71 -3.65 17.06
N PRO A 16 -11.47 -2.57 17.30
CA PRO A 16 -12.64 -2.62 18.19
C PRO A 16 -13.61 -3.71 17.72
N SER A 17 -14.14 -4.51 18.66
CA SER A 17 -15.05 -5.61 18.32
C SER A 17 -16.29 -5.16 17.56
N SER A 18 -16.75 -3.93 17.80
CA SER A 18 -17.86 -3.30 17.08
C SER A 18 -17.56 -3.00 15.60
N GLU A 19 -16.29 -2.82 15.23
CA GLU A 19 -15.87 -2.50 13.85
C GLU A 19 -15.34 -3.72 13.09
N LEU A 20 -15.11 -4.84 13.78
CA LEU A 20 -14.43 -5.99 13.20
C LEU A 20 -15.12 -6.52 11.94
N ALA A 21 -16.45 -6.69 11.99
CA ALA A 21 -17.23 -7.19 10.87
C ALA A 21 -17.20 -6.22 9.67
N ASP A 22 -17.34 -4.92 9.91
CA ASP A 22 -17.37 -3.91 8.85
C ASP A 22 -16.00 -3.75 8.17
N ARG A 23 -14.92 -3.80 8.95
CA ARG A 23 -13.55 -3.78 8.41
C ARG A 23 -13.21 -5.04 7.64
N GLN A 24 -13.62 -6.20 8.13
CA GLN A 24 -13.47 -7.46 7.40
C GLN A 24 -14.21 -7.41 6.07
N ALA A 25 -15.46 -6.91 6.06
CA ALA A 25 -16.23 -6.72 4.84
C ALA A 25 -15.57 -5.73 3.85
N ALA A 26 -14.91 -4.67 4.35
CA ALA A 26 -14.14 -3.75 3.50
C ALA A 26 -12.95 -4.44 2.82
N VAL A 27 -12.22 -5.31 3.53
CA VAL A 27 -11.13 -6.10 2.95
C VAL A 27 -11.66 -7.13 1.95
N GLU A 28 -12.81 -7.75 2.21
CA GLU A 28 -13.46 -8.68 1.29
C GLU A 28 -13.90 -8.00 -0.02
N ARG A 29 -14.49 -6.80 0.05
CA ARG A 29 -14.80 -6.02 -1.16
C ARG A 29 -13.56 -5.66 -1.97
N ALA A 30 -12.45 -5.33 -1.29
CA ALA A 30 -11.18 -5.08 -1.95
C ALA A 30 -10.61 -6.35 -2.61
N LEU A 31 -10.73 -7.50 -1.95
CA LEU A 31 -10.38 -8.80 -2.52
C LEU A 31 -11.21 -9.09 -3.78
N ASP A 32 -12.52 -8.89 -3.74
CA ASP A 32 -13.40 -9.07 -4.90
C ASP A 32 -13.04 -8.12 -6.05
N ALA A 33 -12.77 -6.85 -5.74
CA ALA A 33 -12.35 -5.85 -6.71
C ALA A 33 -11.03 -6.26 -7.40
N GLY A 34 -10.03 -6.68 -6.63
CA GLY A 34 -8.77 -7.17 -7.20
C GLY A 34 -8.93 -8.48 -7.96
N TRP A 35 -9.66 -9.45 -7.41
CA TRP A 35 -9.86 -10.76 -8.02
C TRP A 35 -10.59 -10.67 -9.35
N SER A 36 -11.54 -9.74 -9.49
CA SER A 36 -12.23 -9.48 -10.76
C SER A 36 -11.28 -9.14 -11.92
N ARG A 37 -10.06 -8.67 -11.61
CA ARG A 37 -9.04 -8.26 -12.59
C ARG A 37 -7.85 -9.21 -12.68
N ILE A 38 -7.88 -10.37 -12.00
CA ILE A 38 -6.73 -11.31 -11.99
C ILE A 38 -6.41 -11.87 -13.38
N THR A 39 -7.40 -11.95 -14.26
CA THR A 39 -7.23 -12.38 -15.66
C THR A 39 -6.52 -11.34 -16.53
N GLU A 40 -6.44 -10.08 -16.08
CA GLU A 40 -5.67 -9.01 -16.73
C GLU A 40 -4.20 -8.98 -16.27
N GLY A 41 -3.85 -9.76 -15.24
CA GLY A 41 -2.50 -9.89 -14.72
C GLY A 41 -2.35 -9.47 -13.25
N ALA A 42 -1.20 -9.81 -12.66
CA ALA A 42 -0.95 -9.59 -11.24
C ALA A 42 -0.99 -8.10 -10.86
N LEU A 43 -0.46 -7.23 -11.72
CA LEU A 43 -0.49 -5.78 -11.55
C LEU A 43 -1.93 -5.27 -11.43
N ALA A 44 -2.79 -5.62 -12.39
CA ALA A 44 -4.17 -5.15 -12.43
C ALA A 44 -4.95 -5.55 -11.17
N ALA A 45 -4.76 -6.79 -10.70
CA ALA A 45 -5.41 -7.29 -9.49
C ALA A 45 -4.96 -6.59 -8.21
N ALA A 46 -3.65 -6.51 -7.97
CA ALA A 46 -3.11 -5.90 -6.76
C ALA A 46 -3.45 -4.41 -6.67
N VAL A 47 -3.33 -3.69 -7.79
CA VAL A 47 -3.65 -2.25 -7.85
C VAL A 47 -5.14 -2.01 -7.63
N ALA A 48 -6.02 -2.79 -8.25
CA ALA A 48 -7.47 -2.64 -8.05
C ALA A 48 -7.89 -2.90 -6.60
N ALA A 49 -7.29 -3.90 -5.93
CA ALA A 49 -7.54 -4.14 -4.51
C ALA A 49 -7.09 -2.96 -3.63
N VAL A 50 -5.86 -2.47 -3.82
CA VAL A 50 -5.33 -1.34 -3.02
C VAL A 50 -6.10 -0.06 -3.29
N ARG A 51 -6.40 0.25 -4.55
CA ARG A 51 -7.18 1.42 -4.92
C ARG A 51 -8.59 1.38 -4.32
N HIS A 52 -9.22 0.21 -4.25
CA HIS A 52 -10.50 0.04 -3.54
C HIS A 52 -10.35 0.33 -2.05
N MET A 53 -9.29 -0.17 -1.40
CA MET A 53 -9.04 0.10 0.02
C MET A 53 -8.70 1.56 0.32
N GLU A 54 -8.10 2.30 -0.62
CA GLU A 54 -7.91 3.75 -0.51
C GLU A 54 -9.22 4.55 -0.53
N ASP A 55 -10.32 3.92 -0.98
CA ASP A 55 -11.67 4.50 -0.97
C ASP A 55 -12.49 4.08 0.26
N GLU A 56 -11.99 3.10 1.03
CA GLU A 56 -12.66 2.54 2.21
C GLU A 56 -12.33 3.35 3.46
N ALA A 57 -13.24 4.25 3.85
CA ALA A 57 -13.09 5.16 5.00
C ALA A 57 -12.80 4.50 6.37
N LEU A 58 -12.99 3.18 6.48
CA LEU A 58 -12.67 2.41 7.69
C LEU A 58 -11.19 2.00 7.77
N LEU A 59 -10.50 1.98 6.64
CA LEU A 59 -9.10 1.58 6.52
C LEU A 59 -8.18 2.82 6.57
N ASN A 60 -6.89 2.60 6.81
CA ASN A 60 -5.90 3.67 6.99
C ASN A 60 -5.05 3.87 5.73
N ALA A 61 -5.70 4.15 4.61
CA ALA A 61 -5.07 4.55 3.35
C ALA A 61 -6.05 5.42 2.55
N GLY A 62 -5.57 6.44 1.85
CA GLY A 62 -6.46 7.38 1.15
C GLY A 62 -7.52 7.96 2.09
N ILE A 63 -8.79 7.74 1.78
CA ILE A 63 -9.93 8.15 2.60
C ILE A 63 -9.93 7.39 3.93
N GLY A 64 -9.96 8.13 5.05
CA GLY A 64 -9.91 7.52 6.37
C GLY A 64 -8.50 7.35 6.93
N ALA A 65 -7.49 7.89 6.23
CA ALA A 65 -6.11 7.95 6.71
C ALA A 65 -5.96 8.69 8.05
N CYS A 66 -4.95 8.27 8.82
CA CYS A 66 -4.57 8.89 10.08
C CYS A 66 -4.00 10.30 9.91
N LEU A 67 -4.25 11.14 10.91
CA LEU A 67 -3.71 12.50 10.98
C LEU A 67 -2.29 12.52 11.58
N ASN A 68 -1.44 13.40 11.05
CA ASN A 68 -0.17 13.78 11.66
C ASN A 68 -0.38 14.78 12.83
N LEU A 69 0.69 15.23 13.48
CA LEU A 69 0.61 16.18 14.61
C LEU A 69 0.04 17.56 14.25
N ASP A 70 0.06 17.92 12.96
CA ASP A 70 -0.51 19.18 12.47
C ASP A 70 -2.01 19.03 12.10
N GLY A 71 -2.58 17.83 12.28
CA GLY A 71 -3.97 17.55 11.93
C GLY A 71 -4.19 17.33 10.43
N GLU A 72 -3.12 17.09 9.67
CA GLU A 72 -3.15 16.87 8.22
C GLU A 72 -2.97 15.38 7.87
N VAL A 73 -3.45 14.99 6.69
CA VAL A 73 -3.19 13.67 6.11
C VAL A 73 -1.96 13.74 5.22
N GLU A 74 -1.06 12.78 5.39
CA GLU A 74 0.11 12.55 4.54
C GLU A 74 0.14 11.07 4.18
N LEU A 75 0.12 10.76 2.89
CA LEU A 75 -0.05 9.41 2.39
C LEU A 75 1.27 8.89 1.79
N ASP A 76 1.52 7.61 2.01
CA ASP A 76 2.65 6.88 1.45
C ASP A 76 2.13 5.67 0.67
N ALA A 77 2.70 5.37 -0.50
CA ALA A 77 2.37 4.17 -1.26
C ALA A 77 3.57 3.63 -2.05
N GLY A 78 3.57 2.33 -2.31
CA GLY A 78 4.62 1.64 -3.04
C GLY A 78 4.07 0.51 -3.89
N ALA A 79 4.75 0.24 -5.00
CA ALA A 79 4.47 -0.89 -5.87
C ALA A 79 5.76 -1.53 -6.41
N MET A 80 5.76 -2.84 -6.63
CA MET A 80 6.89 -3.55 -7.24
C MET A 80 6.44 -4.73 -8.10
N GLU A 81 7.04 -4.82 -9.28
CA GLU A 81 6.91 -5.92 -10.24
C GLU A 81 8.03 -6.95 -10.03
N GLY A 82 7.66 -8.22 -9.86
CA GLY A 82 8.62 -9.31 -9.59
C GLY A 82 9.45 -9.72 -10.81
N SER A 83 8.93 -9.59 -12.02
CA SER A 83 9.55 -10.11 -13.25
C SER A 83 10.81 -9.36 -13.67
N ARG A 84 10.79 -8.02 -13.55
CA ARG A 84 11.90 -7.12 -13.89
C ARG A 84 12.42 -6.33 -12.70
N GLN A 85 11.86 -6.57 -11.50
CA GLN A 85 12.20 -5.85 -10.27
C GLN A 85 12.03 -4.33 -10.40
N ARG A 86 11.11 -3.87 -11.25
CA ARG A 86 10.73 -2.45 -11.29
C ARG A 86 9.99 -2.12 -10.01
N ALA A 87 10.31 -0.97 -9.42
CA ALA A 87 9.65 -0.50 -8.22
C ALA A 87 9.41 1.01 -8.29
N GLY A 88 8.34 1.46 -7.66
CA GLY A 88 7.99 2.86 -7.55
C GLY A 88 7.31 3.14 -6.23
N GLY A 89 7.54 4.33 -5.69
CA GLY A 89 6.98 4.77 -4.43
C GLY A 89 6.80 6.27 -4.38
N VAL A 90 5.79 6.69 -3.62
CA VAL A 90 5.54 8.08 -3.26
C VAL A 90 5.35 8.17 -1.75
N ALA A 91 5.84 9.25 -1.15
CA ALA A 91 5.72 9.47 0.29
C ALA A 91 5.29 10.89 0.62
N CYS A 92 4.58 11.06 1.72
CA CYS A 92 4.06 12.34 2.22
C CYS A 92 3.28 13.15 1.17
N VAL A 93 2.56 12.48 0.27
CA VAL A 93 1.65 13.18 -0.67
C VAL A 93 0.36 13.53 0.05
N ARG A 94 -0.24 14.66 -0.31
CA ARG A 94 -1.44 15.18 0.39
C ARG A 94 -2.63 15.40 -0.53
N ASP A 95 -2.39 15.53 -1.82
CA ASP A 95 -3.35 15.98 -2.84
C ASP A 95 -3.53 14.98 -3.98
N VAL A 96 -3.02 13.75 -3.84
CA VAL A 96 -3.16 12.66 -4.83
C VAL A 96 -4.29 11.74 -4.39
N ARG A 97 -5.33 11.60 -5.21
CA ARG A 97 -6.57 10.89 -4.84
C ARG A 97 -6.34 9.43 -4.48
N HIS A 98 -5.49 8.76 -5.25
CA HIS A 98 -5.08 7.37 -5.08
C HIS A 98 -3.55 7.29 -5.09
N PRO A 99 -2.88 7.36 -3.92
CA PRO A 99 -1.41 7.31 -3.83
C PRO A 99 -0.77 6.14 -4.57
N ILE A 100 -1.44 4.97 -4.63
CA ILE A 100 -0.93 3.82 -5.38
C ILE A 100 -0.75 4.12 -6.88
N ASP A 101 -1.65 4.90 -7.48
CA ASP A 101 -1.56 5.28 -8.90
C ASP A 101 -0.32 6.15 -9.16
N ALA A 102 0.04 7.03 -8.22
CA ALA A 102 1.27 7.82 -8.32
C ALA A 102 2.53 6.95 -8.13
N ALA A 103 2.50 5.95 -7.25
CA ALA A 103 3.61 4.99 -7.11
C ALA A 103 3.81 4.17 -8.39
N LEU A 104 2.74 3.73 -9.05
CA LEU A 104 2.80 3.07 -10.36
C LEU A 104 3.40 3.98 -11.43
N ALA A 105 2.99 5.25 -11.48
CA ALA A 105 3.54 6.21 -12.44
C ALA A 105 5.06 6.41 -12.25
N VAL A 106 5.56 6.39 -11.00
CA VAL A 106 7.00 6.41 -10.71
C VAL A 106 7.69 5.14 -11.23
N MET A 107 7.10 3.97 -10.97
CA MET A 107 7.61 2.67 -11.42
C MET A 107 7.67 2.56 -12.96
N GLU A 108 6.66 3.06 -13.65
CA GLU A 108 6.56 3.03 -15.11
C GLU A 108 7.51 4.03 -15.78
N ASP A 109 7.69 5.20 -15.17
CA ASP A 109 8.66 6.20 -15.63
C ASP A 109 10.10 5.67 -15.57
N GLY A 110 10.44 4.91 -14.53
CA GLY A 110 11.68 4.14 -14.43
C GLY A 110 12.96 4.94 -14.22
N ARG A 111 12.93 6.28 -14.22
CA ARG A 111 14.12 7.12 -13.93
C ARG A 111 14.44 7.16 -12.44
N HIS A 112 13.42 7.04 -11.61
CA HIS A 112 13.50 7.13 -10.15
C HIS A 112 12.67 6.01 -9.53
N VAL A 113 12.96 5.69 -8.27
CA VAL A 113 12.23 4.65 -7.51
C VAL A 113 11.33 5.26 -6.44
N LEU A 114 11.69 6.42 -5.88
CA LEU A 114 10.96 7.03 -4.76
C LEU A 114 10.94 8.55 -4.90
N LEU A 115 9.74 9.14 -4.83
CA LEU A 115 9.54 10.59 -4.74
C LEU A 115 8.81 10.94 -3.44
N SER A 116 8.93 12.18 -2.97
CA SER A 116 8.24 12.60 -1.75
C SER A 116 7.69 14.03 -1.80
N GLY A 117 6.70 14.26 -0.94
CA GLY A 117 6.06 15.56 -0.69
C GLY A 117 5.59 16.25 -1.96
N ALA A 118 5.77 17.57 -2.00
CA ALA A 118 5.36 18.39 -3.13
C ALA A 118 6.03 18.00 -4.46
N GLY A 119 7.20 17.35 -4.43
CA GLY A 119 7.85 16.83 -5.64
C GLY A 119 7.07 15.68 -6.26
N ALA A 120 6.65 14.71 -5.43
CA ALA A 120 5.78 13.62 -5.84
C ALA A 120 4.42 14.14 -6.35
N SER A 121 3.80 15.09 -5.65
CA SER A 121 2.54 15.72 -6.09
C SER A 121 2.65 16.42 -7.45
N ARG A 122 3.77 17.13 -7.71
CA ARG A 122 4.00 17.75 -9.03
C ARG A 122 4.13 16.69 -10.12
N PHE A 123 4.93 15.65 -9.87
CA PHE A 123 5.10 14.54 -10.80
C PHE A 123 3.76 13.85 -11.11
N ALA A 124 2.95 13.54 -10.10
CA ALA A 124 1.63 12.94 -10.27
C ALA A 124 0.73 13.79 -11.18
N ARG A 125 0.70 15.11 -10.96
CA ARG A 125 -0.06 16.06 -11.78
C ARG A 125 0.43 16.12 -13.23
N GLU A 126 1.75 16.12 -13.45
CA GLU A 126 2.35 16.08 -14.79
C GLU A 126 2.04 14.77 -15.54
N ARG A 127 1.83 13.68 -14.80
CA ARG A 127 1.41 12.38 -15.32
C ARG A 127 -0.10 12.23 -15.50
N GLY A 128 -0.88 13.26 -15.19
CA GLY A 128 -2.34 13.23 -15.31
C GLY A 128 -3.03 12.33 -14.27
N ILE A 129 -2.36 12.04 -13.16
CA ILE A 129 -2.97 11.32 -12.03
C ILE A 129 -4.02 12.22 -11.37
N GLU A 130 -5.10 11.61 -10.90
CA GLU A 130 -6.20 12.32 -10.26
C GLU A 130 -5.73 13.01 -8.97
N MET A 131 -5.88 14.33 -8.94
CA MET A 131 -5.59 15.15 -7.76
C MET A 131 -6.90 15.49 -7.03
N CYS A 132 -6.83 15.75 -5.73
CA CYS A 132 -8.01 16.08 -4.93
C CYS A 132 -7.72 17.12 -3.85
N ASP A 133 -8.79 17.69 -3.28
CA ASP A 133 -8.69 18.46 -2.04
C ASP A 133 -8.33 17.50 -0.88
N PRO A 134 -7.25 17.75 -0.12
CA PRO A 134 -6.87 16.91 1.02
C PRO A 134 -7.99 16.71 2.06
N ALA A 135 -8.97 17.62 2.12
CA ALA A 135 -10.10 17.51 3.03
C ALA A 135 -10.92 16.23 2.85
N ILE A 136 -10.95 15.63 1.65
CA ILE A 136 -11.70 14.38 1.41
C ILE A 136 -11.17 13.20 2.22
N PHE A 137 -9.88 13.23 2.58
CA PHE A 137 -9.27 12.13 3.32
C PHE A 137 -9.66 12.13 4.80
N ILE A 138 -10.13 13.27 5.31
CA ILE A 138 -10.44 13.48 6.72
C ILE A 138 -11.94 13.25 6.96
N THR A 139 -12.27 12.07 7.47
CA THR A 139 -13.66 11.73 7.85
C THR A 139 -14.02 12.29 9.23
N ASP A 140 -15.32 12.51 9.49
CA ASP A 140 -15.80 12.95 10.82
C ASP A 140 -15.37 11.99 11.93
N ARG A 141 -15.34 10.69 11.63
CA ARG A 141 -14.76 9.66 12.50
C ARG A 141 -13.31 9.99 12.85
N LYS A 142 -12.44 10.27 11.89
CA LYS A 142 -11.05 10.62 12.18
C LYS A 142 -10.88 11.97 12.89
N ARG A 143 -11.83 12.90 12.73
CA ARG A 143 -11.86 14.15 13.49
C ARG A 143 -12.20 13.93 14.97
N GLN A 144 -13.06 12.96 15.27
CA GLN A 144 -13.60 12.71 16.61
C GLN A 144 -12.81 11.62 17.35
N GLU A 145 -12.24 10.67 16.62
CA GLU A 145 -11.67 9.45 17.12
C GLU A 145 -10.20 9.37 16.73
N LEU A 146 -9.38 9.73 17.71
CA LEU A 146 -7.97 9.40 17.84
C LEU A 146 -7.77 7.87 17.98
N LEU A 147 -8.41 7.04 17.15
CA LEU A 147 -8.32 5.57 17.24
C LEU A 147 -6.86 5.11 17.14
N GLN A 148 -6.49 4.16 18.01
CA GLN A 148 -5.22 3.45 17.93
C GLN A 148 -5.25 2.50 16.74
N GLY A 149 -4.10 2.33 16.07
CA GLY A 149 -3.95 1.42 14.94
C GLY A 149 -2.97 1.98 13.91
N ALA A 150 -1.91 1.23 13.63
CA ALA A 150 -1.00 1.45 12.51
C ALA A 150 -1.46 0.50 11.40
N ASP A 151 -2.55 0.85 10.71
CA ASP A 151 -3.04 0.01 9.63
C ASP A 151 -2.40 0.46 8.31
N THR A 152 -1.83 -0.50 7.59
CA THR A 152 -1.38 -0.34 6.21
C THR A 152 -2.22 -1.29 5.39
N VAL A 153 -2.68 -0.86 4.22
CA VAL A 153 -3.41 -1.73 3.31
C VAL A 153 -2.48 -2.21 2.22
N GLY A 154 -2.71 -3.42 1.71
CA GLY A 154 -1.83 -3.95 0.70
C GLY A 154 -2.32 -5.24 0.07
N ALA A 155 -1.74 -5.55 -1.08
CA ALA A 155 -2.08 -6.73 -1.87
C ALA A 155 -0.83 -7.34 -2.52
N VAL A 156 -0.79 -8.68 -2.52
CA VAL A 156 0.16 -9.49 -3.30
C VAL A 156 -0.64 -10.31 -4.30
N ALA A 157 -0.27 -10.25 -5.57
CA ALA A 157 -0.92 -11.00 -6.63
C ALA A 157 0.08 -11.88 -7.40
N ARG A 158 -0.42 -13.02 -7.88
CA ARG A 158 0.23 -13.91 -8.83
C ARG A 158 -0.74 -14.23 -9.96
N ASP A 159 -0.33 -14.02 -11.21
CA ASP A 159 -1.16 -14.35 -12.36
C ASP A 159 -0.92 -15.76 -12.94
N SER A 160 -1.61 -16.07 -14.04
CA SER A 160 -1.53 -17.37 -14.73
C SER A 160 -0.19 -17.62 -15.42
N ASP A 161 0.60 -16.58 -15.67
CA ASP A 161 1.95 -16.69 -16.22
C ASP A 161 2.98 -16.86 -15.10
N GLY A 162 2.57 -16.65 -13.84
CA GLY A 162 3.38 -16.80 -12.65
C GLY A 162 4.09 -15.53 -12.24
N HIS A 163 3.78 -14.39 -12.86
CA HIS A 163 4.34 -13.10 -12.49
C HIS A 163 3.76 -12.63 -11.15
N LEU A 164 4.61 -12.03 -10.34
CA LEU A 164 4.27 -11.48 -9.04
C LEU A 164 4.20 -9.96 -9.09
N PHE A 165 3.23 -9.41 -8.36
CA PHE A 165 3.12 -7.98 -8.15
C PHE A 165 2.71 -7.70 -6.70
N VAL A 166 3.27 -6.65 -6.13
CA VAL A 166 2.88 -6.15 -4.81
C VAL A 166 2.54 -4.67 -4.87
N ALA A 167 1.49 -4.29 -4.16
CA ALA A 167 1.02 -2.92 -4.00
C ALA A 167 0.71 -2.67 -2.52
N VAL A 168 1.06 -1.49 -2.01
CA VAL A 168 0.86 -1.12 -0.60
C VAL A 168 0.57 0.38 -0.48
N SER A 169 -0.31 0.76 0.44
CA SER A 169 -0.69 2.15 0.70
C SER A 169 -1.01 2.38 2.18
N THR A 170 -0.71 3.57 2.70
CA THR A 170 -0.92 3.90 4.11
C THR A 170 -1.07 5.39 4.37
N GLY A 171 -1.83 5.74 5.41
CA GLY A 171 -1.79 7.06 6.07
C GLY A 171 -0.65 7.19 7.07
N GLY A 172 0.13 6.13 7.31
CA GLY A 172 1.14 6.05 8.34
C GLY A 172 0.54 5.88 9.73
N ILE A 173 1.29 6.27 10.77
CA ILE A 173 0.86 6.15 12.16
C ILE A 173 0.20 7.43 12.65
N LYS A 174 -0.79 7.29 13.53
CA LYS A 174 -1.45 8.41 14.20
C LYS A 174 -0.45 9.28 14.96
N GLY A 175 -0.58 10.60 14.85
CA GLY A 175 0.26 11.55 15.57
C GLY A 175 1.72 11.47 15.15
N LYS A 176 1.99 10.98 13.93
CA LYS A 176 3.32 11.05 13.34
C LYS A 176 3.76 12.51 13.22
N LEU A 177 5.06 12.74 13.31
CA LEU A 177 5.64 14.02 12.90
C LEU A 177 5.32 14.27 11.42
N PRO A 178 4.96 15.50 11.03
CA PRO A 178 4.82 15.85 9.61
C PRO A 178 6.08 15.47 8.84
N GLY A 179 5.90 14.85 7.67
CA GLY A 179 7.01 14.35 6.86
C GLY A 179 7.62 13.02 7.32
N ARG A 180 7.05 12.35 8.35
CA ARG A 180 7.46 10.98 8.71
C ARG A 180 7.05 10.02 7.59
N ILE A 181 8.04 9.31 7.07
CA ILE A 181 7.88 8.27 6.04
C ILE A 181 7.96 6.89 6.69
N GLY A 182 6.97 6.04 6.42
CA GLY A 182 6.94 4.65 6.86
C GLY A 182 7.69 3.70 5.92
N ASP A 183 7.49 2.41 6.13
CA ASP A 183 8.06 1.32 5.34
C ASP A 183 7.36 1.12 3.99
N SER A 184 6.06 1.41 3.90
CA SER A 184 5.21 1.14 2.74
C SER A 184 5.77 1.61 1.39
N PRO A 185 6.31 2.84 1.24
CA PRO A 185 6.80 3.30 -0.05
C PRO A 185 8.22 2.80 -0.39
N ILE A 186 8.86 2.03 0.51
CA ILE A 186 10.27 1.64 0.42
C ILE A 186 10.38 0.16 -0.01
N PRO A 187 10.85 -0.11 -1.25
CA PRO A 187 11.12 -1.48 -1.69
C PRO A 187 12.15 -2.17 -0.78
N GLY A 188 11.83 -3.38 -0.35
CA GLY A 188 12.64 -4.19 0.57
C GLY A 188 12.35 -3.94 2.05
N ALA A 189 11.67 -2.85 2.39
CA ALA A 189 11.16 -2.62 3.74
C ALA A 189 9.70 -3.06 3.82
N GLY A 190 8.74 -2.25 3.33
CA GLY A 190 7.30 -2.52 3.44
C GLY A 190 6.75 -3.42 2.35
N MET A 191 7.41 -3.53 1.21
CA MET A 191 7.01 -4.44 0.14
C MET A 191 8.21 -4.95 -0.65
N TYR A 192 8.10 -6.15 -1.25
CA TYR A 192 9.11 -6.68 -2.17
C TYR A 192 8.49 -7.77 -3.05
N ALA A 193 8.90 -7.86 -4.32
CA ALA A 193 8.50 -8.95 -5.22
C ALA A 193 9.68 -9.45 -6.06
N ASP A 194 9.77 -10.77 -6.23
CA ASP A 194 10.71 -11.46 -7.10
C ASP A 194 10.05 -12.75 -7.62
N ASP A 195 9.77 -12.83 -8.92
CA ASP A 195 9.08 -13.97 -9.56
C ASP A 195 9.74 -15.33 -9.26
N ARG A 196 11.04 -15.32 -8.92
CA ARG A 196 11.81 -16.54 -8.65
C ARG A 196 11.58 -17.10 -7.25
N HIS A 197 11.19 -16.24 -6.29
CA HIS A 197 11.27 -16.57 -4.87
C HIS A 197 10.00 -16.23 -4.08
N GLY A 198 9.32 -15.14 -4.41
CA GLY A 198 8.09 -14.74 -3.72
C GLY A 198 7.88 -13.23 -3.66
N ALA A 199 6.76 -12.84 -3.06
CA ALA A 199 6.39 -11.46 -2.84
C ALA A 199 5.81 -11.27 -1.43
N VAL A 200 6.06 -10.11 -0.86
CA VAL A 200 5.74 -9.76 0.53
C VAL A 200 5.16 -8.37 0.58
N CYS A 201 4.07 -8.21 1.32
CA CYS A 201 3.44 -6.93 1.65
C CYS A 201 3.31 -6.81 3.17
N GLY A 202 3.89 -5.75 3.72
CA GLY A 202 4.05 -5.53 5.15
C GLY A 202 2.99 -4.61 5.74
N THR A 203 2.69 -4.84 7.01
CA THR A 203 1.93 -3.93 7.88
C THR A 203 2.44 -4.02 9.31
N GLY A 204 2.42 -2.91 10.06
CA GLY A 204 2.86 -2.85 11.44
C GLY A 204 3.78 -1.65 11.73
N GLN A 205 4.81 -1.86 12.56
CA GLN A 205 5.72 -0.80 12.95
C GLN A 205 6.74 -0.50 11.85
N GLY A 206 6.47 0.52 11.03
CA GLY A 206 7.31 0.85 9.88
C GLY A 206 8.80 1.04 10.18
N GLU A 207 9.16 1.63 11.33
CA GLU A 207 10.55 1.80 11.74
C GLU A 207 11.28 0.45 11.93
N ALA A 208 10.58 -0.62 12.32
CA ALA A 208 11.16 -1.96 12.40
C ALA A 208 11.32 -2.58 11.01
N PHE A 209 10.31 -2.44 10.15
CA PHE A 209 10.37 -2.90 8.75
C PHE A 209 11.54 -2.28 7.99
N ILE A 210 11.77 -0.97 8.16
CA ILE A 210 12.90 -0.26 7.54
C ILE A 210 14.23 -0.74 8.10
N ARG A 211 14.40 -0.73 9.44
CA ARG A 211 15.69 -1.07 10.08
C ARG A 211 16.14 -2.50 9.79
N LEU A 212 15.20 -3.42 9.59
CA LEU A 212 15.47 -4.84 9.38
C LEU A 212 15.30 -5.27 7.92
N SER A 213 14.85 -4.38 7.03
CA SER A 213 14.51 -4.72 5.63
C SER A 213 13.59 -5.95 5.55
N LEU A 214 12.52 -5.95 6.36
CA LEU A 214 11.73 -7.16 6.63
C LEU A 214 11.16 -7.79 5.35
N ALA A 215 10.58 -7.01 4.43
CA ALA A 215 10.04 -7.58 3.20
C ALA A 215 11.10 -8.28 2.35
N LYS A 216 12.30 -7.69 2.22
CA LYS A 216 13.41 -8.33 1.50
C LYS A 216 13.89 -9.58 2.23
N LEU A 217 14.06 -9.50 3.55
CA LEU A 217 14.50 -10.62 4.37
C LEU A 217 13.57 -11.82 4.20
N MET A 218 12.25 -11.62 4.26
CA MET A 218 11.27 -12.70 4.08
C MET A 218 11.42 -13.38 2.71
N VAL A 219 11.64 -12.62 1.62
CA VAL A 219 11.87 -13.22 0.29
C VAL A 219 13.21 -13.99 0.23
N VAL A 220 14.24 -13.56 0.96
CA VAL A 220 15.49 -14.33 1.09
C VAL A 220 15.26 -15.64 1.86
N GLU A 221 14.43 -15.63 2.91
CA GLU A 221 14.07 -16.85 3.64
C GLU A 221 13.28 -17.83 2.76
N LEU A 222 12.34 -17.33 1.93
CA LEU A 222 11.64 -18.15 0.93
C LEU A 222 12.62 -18.76 -0.08
N GLN A 223 13.62 -18.00 -0.53
CA GLN A 223 14.69 -18.51 -1.39
C GLN A 223 15.47 -19.65 -0.72
N HIS A 224 15.63 -19.62 0.61
CA HIS A 224 16.27 -20.71 1.37
C HIS A 224 15.34 -21.87 1.73
N GLY A 225 14.10 -21.87 1.23
CA GLY A 225 13.16 -22.98 1.38
C GLY A 225 12.28 -22.91 2.62
N MET A 226 12.23 -21.76 3.30
CA MET A 226 11.24 -21.55 4.36
C MET A 226 9.82 -21.60 3.77
N ASN A 227 8.90 -22.25 4.47
CA ASN A 227 7.52 -22.35 4.05
C ASN A 227 6.74 -21.08 4.46
N PRO A 228 5.98 -20.43 3.55
CA PRO A 228 5.15 -19.28 3.88
C PRO A 228 3.87 -19.61 4.68
N ALA A 229 3.53 -20.89 4.89
CA ALA A 229 2.34 -21.35 5.60
C ALA A 229 2.60 -21.77 7.06
#